data_AF-A0A5C7W3M6-F1
#
_entry.id   AF-A0A5C7W3M6-F1
#
_cell.length_a   1.000
_cell.length_b   1.000
_cell.length_c   1.000
_cell.angle_alpha   90.00
_cell.angle_beta   90.00
_cell.angle_gamma   90.00
#
_symmetry.space_group_name_H-M   'P 1'
#
loop_
_entity.id
_entity.type
_entity.pdbx_description
1 polymer ?
#
loop_
_entity_poly.entity_id
_entity_poly.type
_entity_poly.pdbx_seq_one_letter_code
_entity_poly.pdbx_strand_id
1 'polypeptide(L)'
;MIGRKLTHIDHPQINGKAERIIHTLMDMRYSQTCSKDCADRRTQLFCFIKFYNTVKPHKRLNNATPYEILSAYFNQPFCKQP
;
A
#
# COMPACT_ATOMS: atom_id res chain seq x y z
N MET A 1 -23.68 3.82 5.49
CA MET A 1 -22.69 3.25 6.44
C MET A 1 -21.79 2.29 5.69
N ILE A 2 -20.47 2.42 5.81
CA ILE A 2 -19.53 1.46 5.25
C ILE A 2 -19.53 0.24 6.17
N GLY A 3 -19.85 -0.95 5.65
CA GLY A 3 -19.87 -2.18 6.44
C GLY A 3 -18.46 -2.58 6.87
N ARG A 4 -18.22 -2.72 8.18
CA ARG A 4 -16.95 -3.23 8.73
C ARG A 4 -17.12 -4.69 9.11
N LYS A 5 -16.28 -5.57 8.54
CA LYS A 5 -16.21 -6.98 8.93
C LYS A 5 -14.97 -7.19 9.80
N LEU A 6 -15.17 -7.65 11.03
CA LEU A 6 -14.07 -8.07 11.91
C LEU A 6 -13.67 -9.51 11.58
N THR A 7 -12.39 -9.81 11.68
CA THR A 7 -11.83 -11.15 11.50
C THR A 7 -11.60 -11.78 12.85
N HIS A 8 -11.55 -13.11 12.89
CA HIS A 8 -11.13 -13.84 14.08
C HIS A 8 -9.67 -13.49 14.44
N ILE A 9 -9.35 -13.53 15.73
CA ILE A 9 -7.99 -13.31 16.25
C ILE A 9 -7.07 -14.45 15.76
N ASP A 10 -5.78 -14.18 15.54
CA ASP A 10 -4.77 -15.15 15.10
C ASP A 10 -5.09 -15.91 13.81
N HIS A 11 -5.78 -15.23 12.88
CA HIS A 11 -6.05 -15.78 11.56
C HIS A 11 -5.34 -14.96 10.46
N PRO A 12 -4.01 -15.09 10.33
CA PRO A 12 -3.17 -14.25 9.47
C PRO A 12 -3.47 -14.42 7.98
N GLN A 13 -4.21 -15.45 7.58
CA GLN A 13 -4.59 -15.66 6.18
C GLN A 13 -5.51 -14.55 5.64
N ILE A 14 -6.33 -13.95 6.51
CA ILE A 14 -7.27 -12.89 6.11
C ILE A 14 -6.58 -11.52 6.12
N ASN A 15 -5.73 -11.24 7.11
CA ASN A 15 -5.04 -9.96 7.26
C ASN A 15 -3.63 -9.93 6.65
N GLY A 16 -3.14 -11.08 6.18
CA GLY A 16 -1.75 -11.27 5.79
C GLY A 16 -1.30 -10.42 4.61
N LYS A 17 -2.21 -10.00 3.73
CA LYS A 17 -1.89 -9.00 2.69
C LYS A 17 -1.57 -7.64 3.30
N ALA A 18 -2.35 -7.20 4.28
CA ALA A 18 -2.12 -5.93 4.97
C ALA A 18 -0.84 -6.00 5.83
N GLU A 19 -0.67 -7.08 6.60
CA GLU A 19 0.54 -7.32 7.41
C GLU A 19 1.80 -7.34 6.55
N ARG A 20 1.79 -8.04 5.41
CA ARG A 20 2.93 -8.09 4.49
C ARG A 20 3.27 -6.72 3.91
N ILE A 21 2.26 -5.90 3.60
CA ILE A 21 2.49 -4.51 3.18
C ILE A 21 3.10 -3.72 4.33
N ILE A 22 2.55 -3.77 5.55
CA ILE A 22 3.07 -3.05 6.72
C ILE A 22 4.54 -3.42 6.96
N HIS A 23 4.87 -4.71 6.93
CA HIS A 23 6.24 -5.17 7.11
C HIS A 23 7.17 -4.63 6.02
N THR A 24 6.76 -4.69 4.75
CA THR A 24 7.53 -4.12 3.63
C THR A 24 7.75 -2.62 3.80
N LEU A 25 6.72 -1.88 4.23
CA LEU A 25 6.83 -0.45 4.50
C LEU A 25 7.84 -0.18 5.62
N MET A 26 7.81 -0.97 6.70
CA MET A 26 8.73 -0.82 7.83
C MET A 26 10.17 -1.12 7.39
N ASP A 27 10.43 -2.25 6.74
CA ASP A 27 11.77 -2.69 6.32
C ASP A 27 12.43 -1.70 5.34
N MET A 28 11.71 -1.33 4.28
CA MET A 28 12.23 -0.45 3.24
C MET A 28 12.46 0.97 3.75
N ARG A 29 11.69 1.39 4.75
CA ARG A 29 11.84 2.70 5.36
C ARG A 29 12.97 2.73 6.37
N TYR A 30 13.05 1.75 7.28
CA TYR A 30 14.09 1.70 8.32
C TYR A 30 15.49 1.63 7.71
N SER A 31 15.62 1.00 6.55
CA SER A 31 16.88 0.93 5.81
C SER A 31 17.33 2.25 5.16
N GLN A 32 16.44 3.23 4.97
CA GLN A 32 16.73 4.44 4.19
C GLN A 32 16.93 5.71 5.03
N THR A 33 16.41 5.81 6.26
CA THR A 33 16.36 7.10 6.96
C THR A 33 16.40 6.98 8.49
N CYS A 34 17.25 7.79 9.13
CA CYS A 34 17.06 8.20 10.52
C CYS A 34 16.20 9.48 10.54
N SER A 35 14.95 9.38 11.00
CA SER A 35 14.09 10.56 11.13
C SER A 35 14.57 11.44 12.30
N LYS A 36 14.56 12.76 12.12
CA LYS A 36 15.04 13.71 13.14
C LYS A 36 13.97 14.07 14.17
N ASP A 37 12.72 14.14 13.72
CA ASP A 37 11.55 14.51 14.52
C ASP A 37 10.26 13.85 13.98
N CYS A 38 9.18 13.86 14.76
CA CYS A 38 7.85 13.38 14.39
C CYS A 38 7.30 13.99 13.09
N ALA A 39 7.51 15.29 12.84
CA ALA A 39 7.02 15.94 11.62
C ALA A 39 7.74 15.41 10.37
N ASP A 40 9.07 15.33 10.44
CA ASP A 40 9.93 14.74 9.40
C ASP A 40 9.54 13.27 9.14
N ARG A 41 9.28 12.51 10.21
CA ARG A 41 8.79 11.13 10.13
C ARG A 41 7.47 11.02 9.35
N ARG A 42 6.55 11.98 9.50
CA ARG A 42 5.27 11.96 8.78
C ARG A 42 5.44 12.31 7.30
N THR A 43 6.26 13.31 7.01
CA THR A 43 6.57 13.73 5.63
C THR A 43 7.28 12.62 4.85
N GLN A 44 8.31 11.99 5.45
CA GLN A 44 9.03 10.88 4.82
C GLN A 44 8.10 9.70 4.53
N LEU A 45 7.21 9.36 5.46
CA LEU A 45 6.23 8.29 5.25
C LEU A 45 5.29 8.62 4.08
N PHE A 46 4.80 9.86 3.99
CA PHE A 46 3.95 10.29 2.89
C PHE A 46 4.68 10.22 1.54
N CYS A 47 5.92 10.72 1.47
CA CYS A 47 6.76 10.62 0.27
C CYS A 47 7.01 9.17 -0.14
N PHE A 48 7.28 8.29 0.83
CA PHE A 48 7.47 6.87 0.59
C PHE A 48 6.20 6.20 0.03
N ILE A 49 5.04 6.46 0.64
CA ILE A 49 3.75 5.93 0.16
C ILE A 49 3.50 6.39 -1.29
N LYS A 50 3.74 7.66 -1.60
CA LYS A 50 3.61 8.18 -2.96
C LYS A 50 4.56 7.44 -3.91
N PHE A 51 5.84 7.36 -3.57
CA PHE A 51 6.84 6.66 -4.37
C PHE A 51 6.47 5.19 -4.62
N TYR A 52 6.09 4.44 -3.58
CA TYR A 52 5.74 3.03 -3.69
C TYR A 52 4.51 2.79 -4.59
N ASN A 53 3.52 3.67 -4.48
CA ASN A 53 2.25 3.53 -5.19
C ASN A 53 2.29 4.06 -6.63
N THR A 54 3.06 5.12 -6.91
CA THR A 54 2.96 5.83 -8.20
C THR A 54 4.25 5.87 -9.01
N VAL A 55 5.40 5.50 -8.44
CA VAL A 55 6.70 5.58 -9.13
C VAL A 55 7.39 4.22 -9.19
N LYS A 56 7.34 3.44 -8.10
CA LYS A 56 8.10 2.19 -8.00
C LYS A 56 7.45 1.07 -8.83
N PRO A 57 8.14 0.51 -9.84
CA PRO A 57 7.66 -0.67 -10.55
C PRO A 57 7.77 -1.92 -9.68
N HIS A 58 6.84 -2.86 -9.86
CA HIS A 58 6.85 -4.15 -9.16
C HIS A 58 6.87 -5.30 -10.14
N LYS A 59 7.87 -6.19 -10.01
CA LYS A 59 8.03 -7.36 -10.91
C LYS A 59 6.78 -8.24 -10.98
N ARG A 60 6.11 -8.46 -9.85
CA ARG A 60 4.87 -9.26 -9.77
C ARG A 60 3.67 -8.61 -10.48
N LEU A 61 3.76 -7.32 -10.80
CA LEU A 61 2.74 -6.55 -11.52
C LEU A 61 3.20 -6.25 -12.95
N ASN A 62 4.04 -7.11 -13.54
CA ASN A 62 4.62 -6.88 -14.87
C ASN A 62 5.36 -5.53 -14.98
N ASN A 63 6.06 -5.15 -13.92
CA ASN A 63 6.74 -3.86 -13.77
C ASN A 63 5.82 -2.63 -13.76
N ALA A 64 4.50 -2.80 -13.63
CA ALA A 64 3.59 -1.70 -13.36
C ALA A 64 3.65 -1.28 -11.88
N THR A 65 3.17 -0.06 -11.63
CA THR A 65 2.95 0.48 -10.29
C THR A 65 1.58 0.03 -9.75
N PRO A 66 1.38 -0.03 -8.42
CA PRO A 66 0.09 -0.39 -7.85
C PRO A 66 -1.02 0.57 -8.28
N TYR A 67 -0.71 1.86 -8.42
CA TYR A 67 -1.66 2.87 -8.89
C TYR A 67 -2.13 2.61 -10.32
N GLU A 68 -1.24 2.25 -11.25
CA GLU A 68 -1.62 1.92 -12.63
C GLU A 68 -2.55 0.71 -12.70
N ILE A 69 -2.26 -0.33 -11.90
CA ILE A 69 -3.12 -1.52 -11.83
C ILE A 69 -4.51 -1.16 -11.28
N LEU A 70 -4.58 -0.38 -10.21
CA LEU A 70 -5.86 0.06 -9.64
C LEU A 70 -6.62 0.97 -10.61
N SER A 71 -5.94 1.90 -11.26
CA SER A 71 -6.52 2.76 -12.28
C SER A 71 -7.10 1.94 -13.43
N ALA A 72 -6.34 0.99 -13.96
CA ALA A 72 -6.81 0.09 -15.01
C ALA A 72 -8.02 -0.73 -14.56
N TYR A 73 -8.02 -1.22 -13.31
CA TYR A 73 -9.12 -2.00 -12.73
C TYR A 73 -10.42 -1.19 -12.59
N PHE A 74 -10.36 0.00 -11.99
CA PHE A 74 -11.57 0.83 -11.78
C PHE A 74 -12.09 1.45 -13.07
N ASN A 75 -11.25 1.66 -14.08
CA ASN A 75 -11.66 2.21 -15.37
C ASN A 75 -12.27 1.17 -16.33
N GLN A 76 -12.38 -0.10 -15.92
CA GLN A 76 -13.04 -1.15 -16.69
C GLN A 76 -14.53 -0.82 -16.90
N PRO A 77 -15.11 -1.15 -18.06
CA PRO A 77 -16.52 -0.88 -18.35
C PRO A 77 -17.49 -1.55 -17.37
N PHE A 78 -17.07 -2.62 -16.69
CA PHE A 78 -17.87 -3.33 -15.68
C PHE A 78 -17.83 -2.70 -14.27
N CYS A 79 -16.83 -1.85 -13.97
CA CYS A 79 -16.66 -1.21 -12.67
C CYS A 79 -17.19 0.22 -12.62
N LYS A 80 -17.50 0.81 -13.79
CA LYS A 80 -18.28 2.04 -13.89
C LYS A 80 -19.75 1.68 -13.66
N GLN A 81 -20.18 1.65 -12.39
CA GLN A 81 -21.61 1.65 -12.10
C GLN A 81 -22.23 2.93 -12.71
N PRO A 82 -23.45 2.86 -13.28
CA PRO A 82 -24.13 4.02 -13.87
C PRO A 82 -24.34 5.16 -12.87
#